data_AF-A0A2E8FH96-F1
#
_entry.id   AF-A0A2E8FH96-F1
#
_cell.length_a   1.000
_cell.length_b   1.000
_cell.length_c   1.000
_cell.angle_alpha   90.00
_cell.angle_beta   90.00
_cell.angle_gamma   90.00
#
_symmetry.space_group_name_H-M   'P 1'
#
loop_
_entity.id
_entity.type
_entity.pdbx_description
1 polymer ?
#
loop_
_entity_poly.entity_id
_entity_poly.type
_entity_poly.pdbx_seq_one_letter_code
_entity_poly.pdbx_strand_id
1 'polypeptide(L)'
;MRESRVDTATVFDDGESTMSPMSNRGIRRALLVVGVFVVQLPGVCSCPAATPHVVFLIGEREYETRKTLPAFARDVLIRQLKYRCSFVHADPKDGNSFPGIQAIKNADLLVLSVRRRALPAPDLAVVRQHLAAGRPLLGIRTASHAFDTRGKHPAGHQEWQKFDPEVLGGHYVGHHGNKLVTTVQVLPSAKSHPILEGVDGKPFAVGGSLYRVNPLKKSCVALLSGRVDGKPVEPVAWTHSYRGGRVFYTSLGHPKDFQLPAFRRMLRNAFVWSLGKKPGAKKPDGDKPTAAKTPARVFSGPQVGEVLPKFTAERVFDGDPMGRQVRGRPARKGHANEEERSFALPGVLRRGQVEPSA
;
A
#
# COMPACT_ATOMS: atom_id res chain seq x y z
N MET A 1 -45.47 28.65 -54.42
CA MET A 1 -46.06 27.60 -55.28
C MET A 1 -45.85 26.26 -54.58
N ARG A 2 -46.94 25.54 -54.23
CA ARG A 2 -46.98 24.15 -53.69
C ARG A 2 -46.16 23.93 -52.39
N GLU A 3 -46.71 23.74 -51.19
CA GLU A 3 -47.87 22.92 -50.73
C GLU A 3 -47.83 21.49 -51.29
N SER A 4 -48.01 20.41 -50.51
CA SER A 4 -48.83 20.25 -49.29
C SER A 4 -48.40 19.09 -48.36
N ARG A 5 -48.84 19.20 -47.09
CA ARG A 5 -49.38 18.19 -46.13
C ARG A 5 -49.32 16.67 -46.49
N VAL A 6 -48.98 15.71 -45.60
CA VAL A 6 -49.33 15.41 -44.17
C VAL A 6 -50.52 14.42 -44.02
N ASP A 7 -50.47 13.56 -42.98
CA ASP A 7 -51.45 12.57 -42.47
C ASP A 7 -51.60 11.23 -43.25
N THR A 8 -51.43 10.02 -42.65
CA THR A 8 -51.98 9.32 -41.46
C THR A 8 -53.38 8.71 -41.63
N ALA A 9 -53.51 7.38 -41.47
CA ALA A 9 -54.72 6.63 -41.07
C ALA A 9 -54.44 5.10 -40.99
N THR A 10 -55.36 4.34 -40.39
CA THR A 10 -55.13 2.97 -39.88
C THR A 10 -56.40 2.09 -40.02
N VAL A 11 -56.21 0.75 -40.09
CA VAL A 11 -57.19 -0.35 -39.82
C VAL A 11 -58.41 -0.54 -40.76
N PHE A 12 -58.67 -1.81 -41.13
CA PHE A 12 -59.95 -2.54 -41.41
C PHE A 12 -59.56 -3.92 -42.03
N ASP A 13 -60.25 -5.06 -41.89
CA ASP A 13 -61.37 -5.51 -41.03
C ASP A 13 -61.36 -7.08 -40.94
N ASP A 14 -62.28 -7.65 -40.16
CA ASP A 14 -62.39 -9.06 -39.76
C ASP A 14 -62.79 -10.10 -40.85
N GLY A 15 -62.70 -11.40 -40.49
CA GLY A 15 -63.08 -12.54 -41.35
C GLY A 15 -63.15 -13.90 -40.63
N GLU A 16 -64.07 -14.08 -39.69
CA GLU A 16 -64.32 -15.33 -38.95
C GLU A 16 -65.36 -16.24 -39.65
N SER A 17 -65.12 -17.57 -39.72
CA SER A 17 -66.13 -18.66 -39.94
C SER A 17 -65.45 -20.05 -40.03
N THR A 18 -66.01 -21.20 -39.65
CA THR A 18 -66.83 -21.71 -38.53
C THR A 18 -66.97 -23.24 -38.75
N MET A 19 -66.75 -24.04 -37.68
CA MET A 19 -67.22 -25.41 -37.41
C MET A 19 -67.18 -26.58 -38.46
N SER A 20 -66.37 -27.62 -38.13
CA SER A 20 -66.76 -29.01 -37.71
C SER A 20 -67.80 -29.88 -38.47
N PRO A 21 -67.85 -31.22 -38.28
CA PRO A 21 -66.77 -32.21 -37.99
C PRO A 21 -66.91 -33.55 -38.78
N MET A 22 -65.89 -34.43 -38.74
CA MET A 22 -65.99 -35.89 -38.40
C MET A 22 -64.91 -36.81 -39.01
N SER A 23 -64.70 -37.90 -38.27
CA SER A 23 -64.25 -39.24 -38.70
C SER A 23 -62.75 -39.53 -38.78
N ASN A 24 -62.44 -40.77 -38.40
CA ASN A 24 -61.14 -41.23 -37.93
C ASN A 24 -60.74 -42.50 -38.68
N ARG A 25 -59.61 -42.50 -39.39
CA ARG A 25 -58.88 -43.69 -39.84
C ARG A 25 -57.41 -43.33 -40.10
N GLY A 26 -56.52 -44.14 -39.55
CA GLY A 26 -55.13 -43.75 -39.32
C GLY A 26 -54.21 -43.80 -40.54
N ILE A 27 -53.22 -42.90 -40.54
CA ILE A 27 -52.01 -43.00 -41.35
C ILE A 27 -50.81 -42.95 -40.39
N ARG A 28 -49.86 -43.87 -40.58
CA ARG A 28 -48.72 -44.08 -39.69
C ARG A 28 -47.77 -42.87 -39.74
N ARG A 29 -47.57 -42.17 -38.62
CA ARG A 29 -46.51 -41.15 -38.50
C ARG A 29 -45.15 -41.84 -38.33
N ALA A 30 -44.29 -41.76 -39.34
CA ALA A 30 -42.87 -42.04 -39.16
C ALA A 30 -42.24 -40.90 -38.34
N LEU A 31 -41.76 -41.20 -37.13
CA LEU A 31 -40.94 -40.26 -36.36
C LEU A 31 -39.55 -40.19 -36.99
N LEU A 32 -39.24 -39.08 -37.68
CA LEU A 32 -37.87 -38.74 -38.00
C LEU A 32 -37.18 -38.19 -36.74
N VAL A 33 -36.47 -39.07 -36.01
CA VAL A 33 -35.67 -38.65 -34.85
C VAL A 33 -34.41 -37.93 -35.35
N VAL A 34 -34.47 -36.60 -35.43
CA VAL A 34 -33.28 -35.78 -35.64
C VAL A 34 -32.46 -35.81 -34.35
N GLY A 35 -31.42 -36.66 -34.34
CA GLY A 35 -30.47 -36.75 -33.23
C GLY A 35 -29.66 -35.46 -33.10
N VAL A 36 -30.04 -34.61 -32.15
CA VAL A 36 -29.24 -33.44 -31.76
C VAL A 36 -27.97 -33.94 -31.04
N PHE A 37 -26.87 -34.06 -31.80
CA PHE A 37 -25.56 -34.26 -31.22
C PHE A 37 -25.15 -32.99 -30.47
N VAL A 38 -25.36 -33.00 -29.15
CA VAL A 38 -24.74 -32.03 -28.24
C VAL A 38 -23.24 -32.29 -28.25
N VAL A 39 -22.50 -31.49 -29.00
CA VAL A 39 -21.04 -31.50 -28.97
C VAL A 39 -20.61 -30.98 -27.60
N GLN A 40 -20.32 -31.92 -26.71
CA GLN A 40 -19.80 -31.65 -25.37
C GLN A 40 -18.40 -31.05 -25.52
N LEU A 41 -18.30 -29.72 -25.53
CA LEU A 41 -17.01 -29.03 -25.55
C LEU A 41 -16.17 -29.52 -24.37
N PRO A 42 -14.90 -29.94 -24.58
CA PRO A 42 -14.07 -30.43 -23.50
C PRO A 42 -13.94 -29.34 -22.44
N GLY A 43 -14.26 -29.71 -21.19
CA GLY A 43 -14.39 -28.75 -20.10
C GLY A 43 -13.15 -27.89 -19.96
N VAL A 44 -13.34 -26.56 -19.91
CA VAL A 44 -12.25 -25.61 -19.74
C VAL A 44 -11.50 -25.96 -18.46
N CYS A 45 -10.29 -26.50 -18.61
CA CYS A 45 -9.46 -26.91 -17.49
C CYS A 45 -9.02 -25.66 -16.74
N SER A 46 -9.80 -25.27 -15.73
CA SER A 46 -9.56 -24.10 -14.88
C SER A 46 -8.30 -24.33 -14.05
N CYS A 47 -7.16 -23.95 -14.62
CA CYS A 47 -5.88 -24.00 -13.93
C CYS A 47 -6.00 -23.16 -12.66
N PRO A 48 -5.75 -23.72 -11.45
CA PRO A 48 -6.00 -23.03 -10.20
C PRO A 48 -5.23 -21.72 -10.16
N ALA A 49 -5.95 -20.59 -10.03
CA ALA A 49 -5.38 -19.26 -10.09
C ALA A 49 -4.19 -19.13 -9.13
N ALA A 50 -3.03 -18.77 -9.69
CA ALA A 50 -1.76 -18.75 -8.97
C ALA A 50 -1.85 -17.90 -7.68
N THR A 51 -1.24 -18.42 -6.61
CA THR A 51 -1.20 -17.75 -5.31
C THR A 51 -0.49 -16.39 -5.43
N PRO A 52 -1.15 -15.26 -5.15
CA PRO A 52 -0.54 -13.95 -5.29
C PRO A 52 0.71 -13.78 -4.43
N HIS A 53 1.75 -13.21 -5.03
CA HIS A 53 3.01 -12.87 -4.38
C HIS A 53 3.07 -11.40 -3.99
N VAL A 54 3.10 -11.15 -2.69
CA VAL A 54 3.25 -9.83 -2.08
C VAL A 54 4.70 -9.66 -1.61
N VAL A 55 5.40 -8.65 -2.12
CA VAL A 55 6.76 -8.31 -1.67
C VAL A 55 6.72 -7.05 -0.82
N PHE A 56 7.25 -7.15 0.40
CA PHE A 56 7.38 -6.03 1.33
C PHE A 56 8.81 -5.48 1.30
N LEU A 57 8.98 -4.23 0.91
CA LEU A 57 10.23 -3.49 1.02
C LEU A 57 10.17 -2.60 2.27
N ILE A 58 10.96 -2.93 3.30
CA ILE A 58 10.85 -2.33 4.65
C ILE A 58 12.21 -1.77 5.10
N GLY A 59 12.33 -0.44 5.21
CA GLY A 59 13.59 0.26 5.50
C GLY A 59 13.48 1.51 6.37
N GLU A 60 12.34 1.71 7.02
CA GLU A 60 12.11 2.78 8.00
C GLU A 60 12.53 2.36 9.44
N ARG A 61 12.71 3.34 10.33
CA ARG A 61 13.26 3.17 11.69
C ARG A 61 12.40 3.80 12.81
N GLU A 62 11.26 4.40 12.48
CA GLU A 62 10.46 5.25 13.38
C GLU A 62 9.17 4.57 13.87
N TYR A 63 8.57 3.70 13.06
CA TYR A 63 7.22 3.17 13.26
C TYR A 63 7.17 1.64 13.42
N GLU A 64 8.33 1.01 13.62
CA GLU A 64 8.50 -0.44 13.85
C GLU A 64 7.81 -1.34 12.81
N THR A 65 7.64 -0.87 11.57
CA THR A 65 6.94 -1.62 10.51
C THR A 65 7.64 -2.93 10.17
N ARG A 66 8.95 -3.02 10.44
CA ARG A 66 9.74 -4.27 10.43
C ARG A 66 9.23 -5.37 11.38
N LYS A 67 8.37 -5.04 12.36
CA LYS A 67 7.67 -5.99 13.23
C LYS A 67 6.20 -6.09 12.85
N THR A 68 5.52 -4.95 12.68
CA THR A 68 4.05 -4.91 12.54
C THR A 68 3.56 -5.41 11.18
N LEU A 69 4.27 -5.09 10.08
CA LEU A 69 3.90 -5.59 8.75
C LEU A 69 4.09 -7.11 8.62
N PRO A 70 5.21 -7.73 9.04
CA PRO A 70 5.32 -9.20 9.06
C PRO A 70 4.28 -9.88 9.96
N ALA A 71 3.96 -9.31 11.13
CA ALA A 71 2.94 -9.87 12.01
C ALA A 71 1.53 -9.80 11.38
N PHE A 72 1.16 -8.66 10.79
CA PHE A 72 -0.08 -8.50 10.04
C PHE A 72 -0.15 -9.44 8.83
N ALA A 73 0.92 -9.53 8.05
CA ALA A 73 1.00 -10.37 6.88
C ALA A 73 0.91 -11.87 7.22
N ARG A 74 1.54 -12.32 8.31
CA ARG A 74 1.36 -13.68 8.85
C ARG A 74 -0.11 -13.98 9.16
N ASP A 75 -0.76 -13.09 9.91
CA ASP A 75 -2.11 -13.35 10.44
C ASP A 75 -3.21 -13.19 9.39
N VAL A 76 -3.08 -12.22 8.50
CA VAL A 76 -4.11 -11.88 7.51
C VAL A 76 -3.76 -12.45 6.14
N LEU A 77 -2.61 -12.07 5.56
CA LEU A 77 -2.30 -12.41 4.17
C LEU A 77 -1.97 -13.90 3.99
N ILE A 78 -1.12 -14.45 4.84
CA ILE A 78 -0.68 -15.86 4.76
C ILE A 78 -1.77 -16.78 5.35
N ARG A 79 -2.20 -16.57 6.60
CA ARG A 79 -3.12 -17.48 7.29
C ARG A 79 -4.56 -17.43 6.75
N GLN A 80 -5.13 -16.23 6.55
CA GLN A 80 -6.53 -16.09 6.10
C GLN A 80 -6.64 -16.04 4.57
N LEU A 81 -5.86 -15.20 3.88
CA LEU A 81 -5.97 -15.00 2.42
C LEU A 81 -5.11 -15.96 1.57
N LYS A 82 -4.26 -16.77 2.20
CA LYS A 82 -3.37 -17.76 1.56
C LYS A 82 -2.38 -17.17 0.54
N TYR A 83 -1.99 -15.89 0.68
CA TYR A 83 -1.00 -15.24 -0.20
C TYR A 83 0.43 -15.65 0.16
N ARG A 84 1.32 -15.66 -0.84
CA ARG A 84 2.76 -15.81 -0.65
C ARG A 84 3.35 -14.44 -0.32
N CYS A 85 4.11 -14.32 0.77
CA CYS A 85 4.76 -13.06 1.15
C CYS A 85 6.28 -13.21 1.21
N SER A 86 7.00 -12.21 0.73
CA SER A 86 8.45 -12.07 0.93
C SER A 86 8.76 -10.72 1.59
N PHE A 87 9.67 -10.71 2.55
CA PHE A 87 10.06 -9.52 3.31
C PHE A 87 11.51 -9.17 3.01
N VAL A 88 11.71 -8.05 2.34
CA VAL A 88 13.02 -7.47 2.01
C VAL A 88 13.25 -6.32 2.97
N HIS A 89 14.16 -6.52 3.93
CA HIS A 89 14.53 -5.50 4.90
C HIS A 89 15.75 -4.72 4.41
N ALA A 90 15.84 -3.44 4.78
CA ALA A 90 17.09 -2.69 4.66
C ALA A 90 18.17 -3.35 5.53
N ASP A 91 19.41 -3.37 5.05
CA ASP A 91 20.55 -3.89 5.81
C ASP A 91 20.75 -3.01 7.08
N PRO A 92 20.96 -3.61 8.27
CA PRO A 92 21.24 -2.85 9.48
C PRO A 92 22.54 -2.01 9.39
N LYS A 93 23.54 -2.46 8.62
CA LYS A 93 24.83 -1.80 8.38
C LYS A 93 24.71 -0.72 7.30
N ASP A 94 23.96 -0.98 6.23
CA ASP A 94 23.64 0.02 5.20
C ASP A 94 22.14 0.11 4.92
N GLY A 95 21.51 1.17 5.43
CA GLY A 95 20.07 1.38 5.26
C GLY A 95 19.63 1.67 3.82
N ASN A 96 20.56 1.88 2.88
CA ASN A 96 20.29 2.05 1.45
C ASN A 96 20.31 0.71 0.68
N SER A 97 20.95 -0.32 1.24
CA SER A 97 21.00 -1.67 0.68
C SER A 97 19.79 -2.49 1.11
N PHE A 98 19.21 -3.26 0.19
CA PHE A 98 18.05 -4.11 0.44
C PHE A 98 18.31 -5.53 -0.11
N PRO A 99 19.07 -6.37 0.62
CA PRO A 99 19.38 -7.73 0.19
C PRO A 99 18.13 -8.53 -0.17
N GLY A 100 18.04 -8.97 -1.44
CA GLY A 100 16.88 -9.69 -1.96
C GLY A 100 15.80 -8.84 -2.66
N ILE A 101 16.01 -7.53 -2.86
CA ILE A 101 15.07 -6.64 -3.57
C ILE A 101 14.67 -7.13 -4.98
N GLN A 102 15.52 -7.94 -5.62
CA GLN A 102 15.24 -8.60 -6.89
C GLN A 102 13.94 -9.44 -6.89
N ALA A 103 13.45 -9.88 -5.71
CA ALA A 103 12.16 -10.54 -5.54
C ALA A 103 10.96 -9.74 -6.09
N ILE A 104 11.07 -8.39 -6.14
CA ILE A 104 10.04 -7.49 -6.69
C ILE A 104 9.74 -7.81 -8.17
N LYS A 105 10.71 -8.30 -8.96
CA LYS A 105 10.50 -8.68 -10.37
C LYS A 105 9.36 -9.68 -10.56
N ASN A 106 9.13 -10.53 -9.56
CA ASN A 106 8.10 -11.57 -9.57
C ASN A 106 6.94 -11.25 -8.59
N ALA A 107 6.77 -10.00 -8.18
CA ALA A 107 5.69 -9.58 -7.29
C ALA A 107 4.42 -9.22 -8.07
N ASP A 108 3.28 -9.71 -7.58
CA ASP A 108 1.95 -9.25 -8.00
C ASP A 108 1.56 -7.96 -7.28
N LEU A 109 2.12 -7.70 -6.10
CA LEU A 109 1.94 -6.47 -5.33
C LEU A 109 3.23 -6.10 -4.59
N LEU A 110 3.68 -4.86 -4.77
CA LEU A 110 4.73 -4.26 -3.96
C LEU A 110 4.12 -3.52 -2.77
N VAL A 111 4.64 -3.76 -1.56
CA VAL A 111 4.36 -2.98 -0.35
C VAL A 111 5.60 -2.19 0.00
N LEU A 112 5.45 -0.88 0.18
CA LEU A 112 6.55 0.02 0.47
C LEU A 112 6.41 0.63 1.87
N SER A 113 7.41 0.38 2.73
CA SER A 113 7.58 1.03 4.03
C SER A 113 9.04 1.42 4.22
N VAL A 114 9.48 2.36 3.38
CA VAL A 114 10.85 2.87 3.33
C VAL A 114 10.83 4.35 3.69
N ARG A 115 11.93 4.86 4.25
CA ARG A 115 12.07 6.26 4.69
C ARG A 115 13.43 6.80 4.28
N ARG A 116 13.44 7.88 3.49
CA ARG A 116 14.63 8.73 3.24
C ARG A 116 15.88 7.93 2.78
N ARG A 117 15.72 7.06 1.77
CA ARG A 117 16.79 6.23 1.18
C ARG A 117 17.03 6.58 -0.28
N ALA A 118 18.28 6.79 -0.67
CA ALA A 118 18.66 6.56 -2.06
C ALA A 118 19.03 5.07 -2.15
N LEU A 119 18.66 4.38 -3.23
CA LEU A 119 19.08 2.98 -3.43
C LEU A 119 20.20 2.91 -4.46
N PRO A 120 21.04 1.85 -4.49
CA PRO A 120 21.89 1.57 -5.64
C PRO A 120 21.07 1.65 -6.94
N ALA A 121 21.63 2.22 -8.01
CA ALA A 121 20.89 2.44 -9.26
C ALA A 121 20.18 1.18 -9.81
N PRO A 122 20.79 -0.04 -9.80
CA PRO A 122 20.11 -1.26 -10.22
C PRO A 122 18.91 -1.63 -9.35
N ASP A 123 18.95 -1.32 -8.06
CA ASP A 123 17.91 -1.66 -7.09
C ASP A 123 16.71 -0.71 -7.19
N LEU A 124 16.96 0.59 -7.36
CA LEU A 124 15.87 1.54 -7.67
C LEU A 124 15.24 1.22 -9.03
N ALA A 125 16.02 0.76 -10.01
CA ALA A 125 15.51 0.37 -11.32
C ALA A 125 14.49 -0.79 -11.22
N VAL A 126 14.65 -1.74 -10.30
CA VAL A 126 13.65 -2.81 -10.08
C VAL A 126 12.31 -2.23 -9.60
N VAL A 127 12.32 -1.28 -8.66
CA VAL A 127 11.10 -0.60 -8.20
C VAL A 127 10.45 0.20 -9.33
N ARG A 128 11.26 0.91 -10.13
CA ARG A 128 10.80 1.63 -11.32
C ARG A 128 10.18 0.68 -12.35
N GLN A 129 10.78 -0.48 -12.61
CA GLN A 129 10.29 -1.46 -13.58
C GLN A 129 8.94 -2.07 -13.19
N HIS A 130 8.76 -2.43 -11.91
CA HIS A 130 7.46 -2.93 -11.38
C HIS A 130 6.33 -1.93 -11.65
N LEU A 131 6.55 -0.66 -11.31
CA LEU A 131 5.57 0.42 -11.50
C LEU A 131 5.41 0.81 -12.97
N ALA A 132 6.48 0.73 -13.76
CA ALA A 132 6.45 0.99 -15.21
C ALA A 132 5.57 -0.02 -15.95
N ALA A 133 5.54 -1.27 -15.49
CA ALA A 133 4.70 -2.35 -15.99
C ALA A 133 3.24 -2.30 -15.48
N GLY A 134 2.82 -1.20 -14.83
CA GLY A 134 1.44 -1.05 -14.34
C GLY A 134 1.07 -1.99 -13.19
N ARG A 135 2.05 -2.57 -12.48
CA ARG A 135 1.77 -3.44 -11.33
C ARG A 135 1.41 -2.62 -10.08
N PRO A 136 0.55 -3.14 -9.19
CA PRO A 136 0.01 -2.37 -8.08
C PRO A 136 1.03 -2.14 -6.96
N LEU A 137 0.73 -1.11 -6.16
CA LEU A 137 1.55 -0.64 -5.04
C LEU A 137 0.67 -0.37 -3.80
N LEU A 138 1.16 -0.78 -2.64
CA LEU A 138 0.65 -0.36 -1.34
C LEU A 138 1.73 0.44 -0.61
N GLY A 139 1.56 1.76 -0.51
CA GLY A 139 2.43 2.63 0.28
C GLY A 139 1.89 2.79 1.71
N ILE A 140 2.76 2.67 2.72
CA ILE A 140 2.38 2.91 4.11
C ILE A 140 3.34 3.88 4.80
N ARG A 141 2.78 4.79 5.61
CA ARG A 141 3.51 5.67 6.52
C ARG A 141 4.57 6.51 5.77
N THR A 142 5.86 6.24 5.96
CA THR A 142 6.98 7.00 5.39
C THR A 142 7.17 6.81 3.87
N ALA A 143 6.38 5.94 3.23
CA ALA A 143 6.47 5.69 1.79
C ALA A 143 6.33 6.94 0.90
N SER A 144 5.62 7.98 1.37
CA SER A 144 5.52 9.30 0.73
C SER A 144 6.85 10.07 0.67
N HIS A 145 7.89 9.55 1.28
CA HIS A 145 9.25 10.07 1.17
C HIS A 145 10.27 8.93 1.27
N ALA A 146 9.94 7.78 0.66
CA ALA A 146 10.82 6.62 0.59
C ALA A 146 12.16 6.97 -0.06
N PHE A 147 12.13 7.66 -1.20
CA PHE A 147 13.27 7.86 -2.10
C PHE A 147 13.76 9.31 -2.21
N ASP A 148 13.61 10.08 -1.14
CA ASP A 148 14.05 11.48 -1.01
C ASP A 148 14.89 11.63 0.26
N THR A 149 16.21 11.55 0.16
CA THR A 149 17.18 11.76 1.25
C THR A 149 17.32 13.23 1.68
N ARG A 150 16.74 14.18 0.92
CA ARG A 150 16.99 15.63 1.02
C ARG A 150 18.41 16.05 0.67
N GLY A 151 19.00 15.45 -0.37
CA GLY A 151 20.10 16.05 -1.14
C GLY A 151 21.51 15.53 -0.88
N LYS A 152 21.70 14.41 -0.17
CA LYS A 152 22.99 13.69 -0.11
C LYS A 152 22.78 12.18 -0.09
N HIS A 153 23.45 11.50 -1.01
CA HIS A 153 23.50 10.03 -1.08
C HIS A 153 24.87 9.54 -1.57
N PRO A 154 25.22 8.25 -1.38
CA PRO A 154 26.49 7.72 -1.85
C PRO A 154 26.59 7.71 -3.38
N ALA A 155 27.80 7.58 -3.91
CA ALA A 155 28.03 7.35 -5.34
C ALA A 155 27.35 6.06 -5.81
N GLY A 156 26.95 6.00 -7.09
CA GLY A 156 26.22 4.86 -7.67
C GLY A 156 24.78 4.68 -7.16
N HIS A 157 24.32 5.49 -6.21
CA HIS A 157 22.94 5.49 -5.74
C HIS A 157 22.08 6.51 -6.49
N GLN A 158 20.76 6.31 -6.43
CA GLN A 158 19.76 7.18 -7.04
C GLN A 158 18.59 7.44 -6.10
N GLU A 159 17.95 8.59 -6.34
CA GLU A 159 16.73 9.02 -5.68
C GLU A 159 15.51 8.96 -6.63
N TRP A 160 14.34 9.12 -6.04
CA TRP A 160 13.11 9.45 -6.76
C TRP A 160 12.34 10.49 -5.96
N GLN A 161 12.87 11.71 -5.91
CA GLN A 161 12.33 12.80 -5.08
C GLN A 161 10.85 13.12 -5.39
N LYS A 162 10.43 12.95 -6.64
CA LYS A 162 9.02 13.14 -7.09
C LYS A 162 8.13 11.89 -6.94
N PHE A 163 8.58 10.82 -6.26
CA PHE A 163 7.83 9.57 -6.13
C PHE A 163 6.42 9.75 -5.57
N ASP A 164 6.24 10.58 -4.54
CA ASP A 164 4.93 10.84 -3.94
C ASP A 164 3.94 11.52 -4.91
N PRO A 165 4.20 12.70 -5.49
CA PRO A 165 3.28 13.34 -6.44
C PRO A 165 3.12 12.59 -7.77
N GLU A 166 4.11 11.80 -8.19
CA GLU A 166 4.02 11.01 -9.43
C GLU A 166 3.23 9.71 -9.23
N VAL A 167 3.62 8.89 -8.26
CA VAL A 167 3.14 7.50 -8.08
C VAL A 167 1.99 7.42 -7.09
N LEU A 168 2.15 8.02 -5.90
CA LEU A 168 1.12 7.98 -4.85
C LEU A 168 0.03 9.03 -5.08
N GLY A 169 0.36 10.13 -5.77
CA GLY A 169 -0.51 11.29 -6.00
C GLY A 169 -0.72 12.18 -4.76
N GLY A 170 0.18 12.08 -3.77
CA GLY A 170 0.23 12.94 -2.58
C GLY A 170 1.23 14.10 -2.70
N HIS A 171 1.33 14.90 -1.65
CA HIS A 171 2.30 15.99 -1.54
C HIS A 171 2.80 16.16 -0.09
N TYR A 172 3.58 15.18 0.41
CA TYR A 172 4.08 15.19 1.78
C TYR A 172 5.05 16.35 2.05
N VAL A 173 4.63 17.28 2.92
CA VAL A 173 5.43 18.45 3.35
C VAL A 173 5.69 18.46 4.86
N GLY A 174 5.81 17.28 5.48
CA GLY A 174 6.05 17.12 6.92
C GLY A 174 4.80 16.70 7.69
N HIS A 175 4.79 16.98 8.99
CA HIS A 175 3.71 16.56 9.89
C HIS A 175 3.49 17.56 11.02
N HIS A 176 2.35 17.46 11.69
CA HIS A 176 2.05 18.21 12.93
C HIS A 176 2.76 17.59 14.15
N GLY A 177 2.71 18.26 15.30
CA GLY A 177 3.46 17.87 16.50
C GLY A 177 3.11 16.46 17.02
N ASN A 178 4.13 15.67 17.37
CA ASN A 178 3.99 14.26 17.76
C ASN A 178 3.20 14.02 19.08
N LYS A 179 2.92 15.08 19.86
CA LYS A 179 2.10 15.02 21.08
C LYS A 179 0.59 15.18 20.80
N LEU A 180 0.21 15.57 19.58
CA LEU A 180 -1.18 15.84 19.21
C LEU A 180 -1.89 14.54 18.82
N VAL A 181 -3.13 14.35 19.31
CA VAL A 181 -3.94 13.17 19.01
C VAL A 181 -4.65 13.38 17.67
N THR A 182 -4.35 12.52 16.70
CA THR A 182 -5.04 12.54 15.41
C THR A 182 -6.34 11.73 15.52
N THR A 183 -7.47 12.36 15.21
CA THR A 183 -8.74 11.65 15.01
C THR A 183 -8.96 11.41 13.52
N VAL A 184 -9.27 10.18 13.13
CA VAL A 184 -9.50 9.77 11.75
C VAL A 184 -10.97 9.43 11.55
N GLN A 185 -11.51 9.78 10.38
CA GLN A 185 -12.89 9.45 9.98
C GLN A 185 -12.96 9.04 8.49
N VAL A 186 -13.96 8.22 8.17
CA VAL A 186 -14.29 7.86 6.77
C VAL A 186 -14.94 9.06 6.08
N LEU A 187 -14.50 9.38 4.86
CA LEU A 187 -15.11 10.44 4.06
C LEU A 187 -16.49 10.00 3.54
N PRO A 188 -17.55 10.83 3.64
CA PRO A 188 -18.89 10.46 3.19
C PRO A 188 -18.97 10.00 1.74
N SER A 189 -18.23 10.66 0.85
CA SER A 189 -18.12 10.35 -0.58
C SER A 189 -17.45 9.00 -0.88
N ALA A 190 -16.72 8.44 0.08
CA ALA A 190 -15.95 7.20 -0.07
C ALA A 190 -16.62 5.98 0.58
N LYS A 191 -17.76 6.13 1.27
CA LYS A 191 -18.38 5.04 2.07
C LYS A 191 -18.62 3.73 1.30
N SER A 192 -18.90 3.80 0.00
CA SER A 192 -19.11 2.64 -0.88
C SER A 192 -17.82 2.07 -1.50
N HIS A 193 -16.65 2.67 -1.25
CA HIS A 193 -15.40 2.21 -1.83
C HIS A 193 -14.98 0.86 -1.22
N PRO A 194 -14.59 -0.16 -2.01
CA PRO A 194 -14.40 -1.52 -1.50
C PRO A 194 -13.35 -1.68 -0.39
N ILE A 195 -12.38 -0.75 -0.29
CA ILE A 195 -11.40 -0.74 0.81
C ILE A 195 -12.08 -0.49 2.18
N LEU A 196 -13.20 0.22 2.21
CA LEU A 196 -13.93 0.58 3.42
C LEU A 196 -15.01 -0.46 3.82
N GLU A 197 -15.16 -1.53 3.04
CA GLU A 197 -16.13 -2.60 3.27
C GLU A 197 -16.00 -3.24 4.67
N GLY A 198 -16.97 -3.01 5.56
CA GLY A 198 -16.98 -3.50 6.94
C GLY A 198 -16.02 -2.78 7.91
N VAL A 199 -15.44 -1.65 7.50
CA VAL A 199 -14.74 -0.71 8.41
C VAL A 199 -15.79 0.06 9.20
N ASP A 200 -15.58 0.29 10.50
CA ASP A 200 -16.49 1.11 11.31
C ASP A 200 -16.45 2.56 10.81
N GLY A 201 -17.62 3.16 10.58
CA GLY A 201 -17.75 4.54 10.13
C GLY A 201 -17.56 5.57 11.23
N LYS A 202 -17.53 5.15 12.51
CA LYS A 202 -17.26 6.03 13.65
C LYS A 202 -15.82 6.59 13.60
N PRO A 203 -15.61 7.87 13.94
CA PRO A 203 -14.25 8.41 14.08
C PRO A 203 -13.44 7.64 15.14
N PHE A 204 -12.15 7.44 14.88
CA PHE A 204 -11.24 6.73 15.80
C PHE A 204 -9.92 7.49 15.95
N ALA A 205 -9.36 7.47 17.16
CA ALA A 205 -8.03 8.02 17.43
C ALA A 205 -6.95 7.07 16.88
N VAL A 206 -5.90 7.63 16.28
CA VAL A 206 -4.74 6.89 15.75
C VAL A 206 -3.44 7.34 16.43
N GLY A 207 -2.40 6.52 16.29
CA GLY A 207 -1.05 6.87 16.71
C GLY A 207 -0.26 7.60 15.63
N GLY A 208 0.84 8.22 16.05
CA GLY A 208 1.69 9.03 15.17
C GLY A 208 1.09 10.40 14.85
N SER A 209 1.90 11.24 14.22
CA SER A 209 1.54 12.59 13.82
C SER A 209 0.71 12.62 12.53
N LEU A 210 -0.24 13.56 12.46
CA LEU A 210 -0.96 13.89 11.23
C LEU A 210 0.01 14.48 10.21
N TYR A 211 0.11 13.86 9.04
CA TYR A 211 0.96 14.32 7.94
C TYR A 211 0.28 15.46 7.19
N ARG A 212 1.06 16.45 6.74
CA ARG A 212 0.61 17.53 5.86
C ARG A 212 0.77 17.09 4.42
N VAL A 213 -0.32 17.02 3.67
CA VAL A 213 -0.39 16.35 2.36
C VAL A 213 -1.18 17.15 1.32
N ASN A 214 -2.13 17.99 1.73
CA ASN A 214 -2.97 18.73 0.79
C ASN A 214 -2.17 19.65 -0.15
N PRO A 215 -2.55 19.75 -1.44
CA PRO A 215 -3.63 19.02 -2.10
C PRO A 215 -3.19 17.63 -2.62
N LEU A 216 -4.12 16.67 -2.66
CA LEU A 216 -3.94 15.48 -3.50
C LEU A 216 -4.05 15.83 -4.98
N LYS A 217 -3.42 15.02 -5.83
CA LYS A 217 -3.64 15.05 -7.28
C LYS A 217 -5.10 14.77 -7.60
N LYS A 218 -5.68 15.45 -8.61
CA LYS A 218 -7.10 15.32 -9.01
C LYS A 218 -7.54 13.88 -9.36
N SER A 219 -6.60 13.01 -9.74
CA SER A 219 -6.83 11.60 -10.03
C SER A 219 -6.88 10.69 -8.79
N CYS A 220 -6.70 11.23 -7.58
CA CYS A 220 -6.78 10.49 -6.33
C CYS A 220 -8.20 10.43 -5.79
N VAL A 221 -8.58 9.30 -5.19
CA VAL A 221 -9.82 9.16 -4.42
C VAL A 221 -9.47 9.09 -2.94
N ALA A 222 -9.71 10.18 -2.21
CA ALA A 222 -9.53 10.21 -0.76
C ALA A 222 -10.58 9.32 -0.08
N LEU A 223 -10.14 8.51 0.89
CA LEU A 223 -10.98 7.54 1.60
C LEU A 223 -11.21 7.91 3.07
N LEU A 224 -10.16 8.37 3.75
CA LEU A 224 -10.22 8.84 5.14
C LEU A 224 -9.49 10.17 5.30
N SER A 225 -10.01 11.01 6.19
CA SER A 225 -9.37 12.23 6.64
C SER A 225 -8.96 12.13 8.10
N GLY A 226 -7.84 12.78 8.44
CA GLY A 226 -7.36 12.98 9.79
C GLY A 226 -7.50 14.45 10.20
N ARG A 227 -7.87 14.68 11.46
CA ARG A 227 -7.94 16.00 12.08
C ARG A 227 -7.15 16.05 13.39
N VAL A 228 -6.63 17.23 13.69
CA VAL A 228 -6.00 17.63 14.94
C VAL A 228 -6.51 19.04 15.25
N ASP A 229 -6.79 19.33 16.51
CA ASP A 229 -7.40 20.61 16.90
C ASP A 229 -6.52 21.82 16.51
N GLY A 230 -7.16 22.85 15.96
CA GLY A 230 -6.47 24.05 15.47
C GLY A 230 -5.52 23.82 14.28
N LYS A 231 -5.70 22.74 13.50
CA LYS A 231 -4.94 22.43 12.28
C LYS A 231 -5.87 22.09 11.10
N PRO A 232 -5.41 22.25 9.85
CA PRO A 232 -6.16 21.78 8.67
C PRO A 232 -6.47 20.29 8.73
N VAL A 233 -7.57 19.90 8.08
CA VAL A 233 -7.94 18.49 7.88
C VAL A 233 -7.13 17.94 6.71
N GLU A 234 -6.44 16.81 6.91
CA GLU A 234 -5.53 16.22 5.93
C GLU A 234 -6.01 14.82 5.51
N PRO A 235 -5.79 14.40 4.25
CA PRO A 235 -6.10 13.05 3.81
C PRO A 235 -5.10 12.05 4.43
N VAL A 236 -5.61 10.96 5.02
CA VAL A 236 -4.76 9.93 5.66
C VAL A 236 -4.81 8.56 4.98
N ALA A 237 -5.75 8.35 4.06
CA ALA A 237 -5.75 7.21 3.16
C ALA A 237 -6.44 7.58 1.84
N TRP A 238 -5.87 7.15 0.72
CA TRP A 238 -6.42 7.39 -0.62
C TRP A 238 -5.97 6.32 -1.62
N THR A 239 -6.65 6.26 -2.76
CA THR A 239 -6.21 5.50 -3.93
C THR A 239 -5.80 6.42 -5.07
N HIS A 240 -4.92 5.93 -5.93
CA HIS A 240 -4.48 6.57 -7.16
C HIS A 240 -4.31 5.49 -8.25
N SER A 241 -4.17 5.91 -9.52
CA SER A 241 -3.74 5.01 -10.59
C SER A 241 -2.44 5.52 -11.20
N TYR A 242 -1.44 4.64 -11.29
CA TYR A 242 -0.17 4.93 -11.91
C TYR A 242 0.09 3.91 -13.03
N ARG A 243 0.12 4.39 -14.28
CA ARG A 243 0.31 3.55 -15.49
C ARG A 243 -0.66 2.35 -15.55
N GLY A 244 -1.92 2.57 -15.20
CA GLY A 244 -2.96 1.53 -15.11
C GLY A 244 -2.93 0.70 -13.81
N GLY A 245 -1.81 0.70 -13.09
CA GLY A 245 -1.68 0.01 -11.80
C GLY A 245 -2.52 0.66 -10.69
N ARG A 246 -3.06 -0.19 -9.82
CA ARG A 246 -3.77 0.24 -8.59
C ARG A 246 -2.76 0.66 -7.53
N VAL A 247 -2.84 1.91 -7.09
CA VAL A 247 -2.05 2.41 -5.95
C VAL A 247 -2.99 2.69 -4.79
N PHE A 248 -2.67 2.16 -3.62
CA PHE A 248 -3.24 2.60 -2.35
C PHE A 248 -2.13 3.16 -1.48
N TYR A 249 -2.38 4.30 -0.84
CA TYR A 249 -1.50 4.85 0.18
C TYR A 249 -2.28 5.14 1.45
N THR A 250 -1.62 4.96 2.60
CA THR A 250 -2.09 5.52 3.86
C THR A 250 -0.96 6.10 4.70
N SER A 251 -1.17 7.32 5.20
CA SER A 251 -0.41 7.90 6.30
C SER A 251 -0.98 7.43 7.65
N LEU A 252 -1.18 6.12 7.77
CA LEU A 252 -1.40 5.37 9.00
C LEU A 252 -0.35 4.25 9.06
N GLY A 253 -0.30 3.48 10.15
CA GLY A 253 0.68 2.42 10.35
C GLY A 253 1.70 2.68 11.46
N HIS A 254 1.36 3.55 12.42
CA HIS A 254 2.04 3.56 13.73
C HIS A 254 1.73 2.24 14.47
N PRO A 255 2.58 1.71 15.38
CA PRO A 255 2.32 0.42 16.05
C PRO A 255 0.98 0.31 16.79
N LYS A 256 0.47 1.43 17.31
CA LYS A 256 -0.87 1.52 17.92
C LYS A 256 -2.00 1.28 16.91
N ASP A 257 -1.84 1.71 15.65
CA ASP A 257 -2.86 1.59 14.60
C ASP A 257 -3.13 0.12 14.28
N PHE A 258 -2.10 -0.72 14.29
CA PHE A 258 -2.20 -2.17 14.09
C PHE A 258 -3.00 -2.91 15.17
N GLN A 259 -3.40 -2.22 16.25
CA GLN A 259 -4.30 -2.72 17.30
C GLN A 259 -5.77 -2.33 17.03
N LEU A 260 -6.02 -1.34 16.17
CA LEU A 260 -7.36 -0.84 15.85
C LEU A 260 -8.05 -1.75 14.82
N PRO A 261 -9.25 -2.31 15.11
CA PRO A 261 -9.97 -3.15 14.15
C PRO A 261 -10.28 -2.44 12.82
N ALA A 262 -10.63 -1.15 12.87
CA ALA A 262 -10.92 -0.34 11.69
C ALA A 262 -9.70 -0.25 10.74
N PHE A 263 -8.51 0.02 11.28
CA PHE A 263 -7.28 0.08 10.49
C PHE A 263 -6.88 -1.30 9.93
N ARG A 264 -6.95 -2.36 10.75
CA ARG A 264 -6.65 -3.74 10.30
C ARG A 264 -7.57 -4.18 9.16
N ARG A 265 -8.87 -3.90 9.28
CA ARG A 265 -9.89 -4.20 8.27
C ARG A 265 -9.65 -3.41 6.98
N MET A 266 -9.41 -2.10 7.08
CA MET A 266 -9.06 -1.24 5.94
C MET A 266 -7.81 -1.76 5.22
N LEU A 267 -6.74 -2.04 5.96
CA LEU A 267 -5.48 -2.51 5.40
C LEU A 267 -5.65 -3.86 4.70
N ARG A 268 -6.36 -4.82 5.31
CA ARG A 268 -6.73 -6.10 4.69
C ARG A 268 -7.46 -5.88 3.36
N ASN A 269 -8.46 -5.02 3.36
CA ASN A 269 -9.26 -4.75 2.17
C ASN A 269 -8.44 -4.05 1.08
N ALA A 270 -7.49 -3.17 1.45
CA ALA A 270 -6.55 -2.55 0.52
C ALA A 270 -5.65 -3.59 -0.17
N PHE A 271 -5.13 -4.59 0.57
CA PHE A 271 -4.38 -5.70 -0.04
C PHE A 271 -5.19 -6.46 -1.10
N VAL A 272 -6.45 -6.79 -0.79
CA VAL A 272 -7.36 -7.51 -1.70
C VAL A 272 -7.71 -6.65 -2.93
N TRP A 273 -8.04 -5.36 -2.71
CA TRP A 273 -8.38 -4.40 -3.76
C TRP A 273 -7.20 -4.11 -4.71
N SER A 274 -5.98 -3.96 -4.18
CA SER A 274 -4.79 -3.70 -4.99
C SER A 274 -4.49 -4.85 -5.97
N LEU A 275 -4.80 -6.09 -5.57
CA LEU A 275 -4.72 -7.30 -6.42
C LEU A 275 -5.95 -7.48 -7.33
N GLY A 276 -6.78 -6.44 -7.52
CA GLY A 276 -7.95 -6.45 -8.41
C GLY A 276 -9.15 -7.26 -7.91
N LYS A 277 -9.11 -7.80 -6.69
CA LYS A 277 -10.17 -8.62 -6.10
C LYS A 277 -11.12 -7.75 -5.27
N LYS A 278 -12.40 -8.15 -5.17
CA LYS A 278 -13.36 -7.48 -4.27
C LYS A 278 -13.19 -8.00 -2.83
N PRO A 279 -13.01 -7.13 -1.82
CA PRO A 279 -13.06 -7.53 -0.41
C PRO A 279 -14.45 -8.08 -0.05
N GLY A 280 -14.51 -9.26 0.58
CA GLY A 280 -15.77 -9.85 1.02
C GLY A 280 -16.33 -9.20 2.29
N ALA A 281 -17.65 -9.04 2.35
CA ALA A 281 -18.37 -8.36 3.44
C ALA A 281 -18.18 -8.99 4.83
N LYS A 282 -18.04 -10.33 4.93
CA LYS A 282 -17.83 -11.00 6.22
C LYS A 282 -16.54 -10.50 6.91
N LYS A 283 -16.64 -10.14 8.19
CA LYS A 283 -15.47 -9.97 9.06
C LYS A 283 -14.84 -11.36 9.28
N PRO A 284 -13.54 -11.56 9.03
CA PRO A 284 -12.89 -12.82 9.35
C PRO A 284 -12.72 -12.95 10.87
N ASP A 285 -12.75 -14.18 11.37
CA ASP A 285 -12.37 -14.46 12.75
C ASP A 285 -10.89 -14.06 12.96
N GLY A 286 -10.62 -13.32 14.04
CA GLY A 286 -9.25 -12.89 14.39
C GLY A 286 -8.82 -11.51 13.88
N ASP A 287 -9.74 -10.55 13.70
CA ASP A 287 -9.36 -9.13 13.56
C ASP A 287 -8.72 -8.54 14.85
N LYS A 288 -8.67 -9.29 15.96
CA LYS A 288 -7.85 -8.97 17.15
C LYS A 288 -6.37 -9.32 16.92
N PRO A 289 -5.39 -8.56 17.44
CA PRO A 289 -3.97 -8.91 17.35
C PRO A 289 -3.69 -10.27 18.01
N THR A 290 -2.98 -11.18 17.32
CA THR A 290 -2.49 -12.42 17.96
C THR A 290 -1.15 -12.16 18.62
N ALA A 291 -0.97 -12.63 19.86
CA ALA A 291 0.29 -12.53 20.57
C ALA A 291 1.43 -13.19 19.77
N ALA A 292 2.60 -12.56 19.74
CA ALA A 292 3.71 -12.99 18.89
C ALA A 292 4.34 -14.29 19.41
N LYS A 293 3.92 -15.44 18.86
CA LYS A 293 4.71 -16.67 18.85
C LYS A 293 5.59 -16.71 17.60
N THR A 294 6.86 -17.06 17.77
CA THR A 294 7.88 -17.16 16.70
C THR A 294 7.42 -18.13 15.61
N PRO A 295 7.37 -17.74 14.33
CA PRO A 295 6.96 -18.63 13.25
C PRO A 295 8.10 -19.58 12.84
N ALA A 296 7.74 -20.82 12.50
CA ALA A 296 8.67 -21.79 11.92
C ALA A 296 9.03 -21.43 10.46
N ARG A 297 10.26 -21.78 10.06
CA ARG A 297 10.84 -21.68 8.70
C ARG A 297 10.70 -20.31 8.00
N VAL A 298 11.68 -19.45 8.27
CA VAL A 298 12.17 -18.49 7.27
C VAL A 298 12.93 -19.28 6.19
N PHE A 299 12.53 -19.17 4.93
CA PHE A 299 13.37 -19.63 3.81
C PHE A 299 14.43 -18.56 3.51
N SER A 300 15.57 -18.65 4.19
CA SER A 300 16.81 -17.99 3.78
C SER A 300 17.42 -18.75 2.60
N GLY A 301 17.68 -18.04 1.49
CA GLY A 301 18.50 -18.58 0.40
C GLY A 301 19.93 -18.92 0.88
N PRO A 302 20.68 -19.73 0.11
CA PRO A 302 21.98 -20.23 0.54
C PRO A 302 22.94 -19.07 0.85
N GLN A 303 23.48 -19.09 2.07
CA GLN A 303 24.58 -18.22 2.46
C GLN A 303 25.86 -18.75 1.81
N VAL A 304 26.67 -17.86 1.22
CA VAL A 304 28.00 -18.21 0.72
C VAL A 304 28.88 -18.54 1.93
N GLY A 305 29.60 -19.67 1.87
CA GLY A 305 30.31 -20.22 3.02
C GLY A 305 31.48 -19.36 3.50
N GLU A 306 31.53 -19.12 4.80
CA GLU A 306 32.65 -18.46 5.48
C GLU A 306 33.59 -19.55 6.03
N VAL A 307 34.81 -19.64 5.47
CA VAL A 307 35.84 -20.57 5.92
C VAL A 307 36.74 -19.85 6.93
N LEU A 308 36.65 -20.25 8.20
CA LEU A 308 37.59 -19.83 9.25
C LEU A 308 38.54 -20.99 9.59
N PRO A 309 39.87 -20.81 9.55
CA PRO A 309 40.81 -21.82 9.98
C PRO A 309 40.85 -21.92 11.51
N LYS A 310 41.02 -23.14 12.00
CA LYS A 310 41.24 -23.42 13.43
C LYS A 310 42.67 -23.01 13.82
N PHE A 311 42.83 -22.34 14.97
CA PHE A 311 44.11 -22.29 15.67
C PHE A 311 43.98 -23.00 17.03
N THR A 312 44.93 -23.87 17.31
CA THR A 312 45.07 -24.65 18.54
C THR A 312 45.70 -23.82 19.65
N ALA A 313 45.35 -24.14 20.90
CA ALA A 313 45.94 -23.50 22.08
C ALA A 313 47.04 -24.39 22.67
N GLU A 314 48.21 -23.79 22.92
CA GLU A 314 49.19 -24.29 23.89
C GLU A 314 49.55 -23.18 24.86
N ARG A 315 49.92 -23.56 26.09
CA ARG A 315 50.25 -22.65 27.20
C ARG A 315 51.76 -22.53 27.36
N VAL A 316 52.24 -21.36 27.75
CA VAL A 316 53.40 -21.23 28.67
C VAL A 316 53.07 -20.13 29.69
N PHE A 317 53.52 -20.31 30.94
CA PHE A 317 53.35 -19.40 32.07
C PHE A 317 54.44 -18.31 32.08
N ASP A 318 54.14 -17.12 32.64
CA ASP A 318 54.69 -16.61 33.92
C ASP A 318 54.58 -15.07 34.05
N GLY A 319 54.49 -14.57 35.30
CA GLY A 319 54.78 -13.16 35.64
C GLY A 319 53.60 -12.25 36.02
N ASP A 320 53.29 -12.18 37.32
CA ASP A 320 52.53 -11.13 38.02
C ASP A 320 53.52 -10.35 38.93
N PRO A 321 53.20 -9.25 39.65
CA PRO A 321 52.20 -8.19 39.48
C PRO A 321 52.84 -6.77 39.40
N MET A 322 52.03 -5.71 39.18
CA MET A 322 52.04 -4.49 40.04
C MET A 322 50.90 -3.53 39.68
N GLY A 323 50.11 -3.13 40.68
CA GLY A 323 48.85 -2.41 40.47
C GLY A 323 48.93 -0.89 40.31
N ARG A 324 47.76 -0.26 40.09
CA ARG A 324 47.30 0.88 40.91
C ARG A 324 45.78 1.09 40.77
N GLN A 325 45.14 1.44 41.89
CA GLN A 325 43.70 1.67 42.05
C GLN A 325 43.43 3.19 42.19
N VAL A 326 42.52 3.78 41.40
CA VAL A 326 41.85 5.07 41.75
C VAL A 326 40.40 5.07 41.26
N ARG A 327 39.52 5.73 42.03
CA ARG A 327 38.05 5.79 41.90
C ARG A 327 37.58 6.99 41.05
N GLY A 328 36.31 6.99 40.64
CA GLY A 328 35.53 8.25 40.55
C GLY A 328 34.58 8.40 39.35
N ARG A 329 33.27 8.24 39.57
CA ARG A 329 32.23 8.86 38.72
C ARG A 329 32.07 10.34 39.11
N PRO A 330 31.55 11.18 38.21
CA PRO A 330 30.18 11.65 38.45
C PRO A 330 29.27 11.57 37.21
N ALA A 331 27.96 11.56 37.46
CA ALA A 331 26.95 11.62 36.41
C ALA A 331 26.71 13.05 35.90
N ARG A 332 26.32 13.21 34.63
CA ARG A 332 25.72 14.45 34.12
C ARG A 332 24.42 14.18 33.36
N LYS A 333 23.56 15.20 33.39
CA LYS A 333 22.15 15.18 33.00
C LYS A 333 21.96 15.15 31.48
N GLY A 334 20.76 14.74 31.05
CA GLY A 334 20.41 14.64 29.63
C GLY A 334 20.35 15.99 28.90
N HIS A 335 20.29 15.91 27.58
CA HIS A 335 19.95 17.02 26.69
C HIS A 335 18.72 16.63 25.86
N ALA A 336 17.75 17.53 25.82
CA ALA A 336 16.70 17.52 24.80
C ALA A 336 17.12 18.52 23.73
N ASN A 337 17.07 18.13 22.46
CA ASN A 337 17.43 19.03 21.36
C ASN A 337 16.28 20.00 21.06
N GLU A 338 16.57 21.29 21.17
CA GLU A 338 15.87 22.33 20.42
C GLU A 338 16.53 22.47 19.04
N GLU A 339 15.74 22.37 17.97
CA GLU A 339 16.04 23.02 16.68
C GLU A 339 14.71 23.40 16.01
N GLU A 340 14.18 24.57 16.37
CA GLU A 340 13.31 25.32 15.46
C GLU A 340 14.18 26.30 14.66
N ARG A 341 14.14 26.19 13.33
CA ARG A 341 14.55 27.28 12.43
C ARG A 341 13.44 27.53 11.42
N SER A 342 12.81 28.69 11.57
CA SER A 342 11.82 29.22 10.64
C SER A 342 12.48 29.67 9.34
N PHE A 343 11.79 29.44 8.21
CA PHE A 343 12.17 29.99 6.91
C PHE A 343 11.51 31.36 6.73
N ALA A 344 12.32 32.38 6.41
CA ALA A 344 11.85 33.64 5.86
C ALA A 344 12.02 33.63 4.33
N LEU A 345 11.03 34.14 3.60
CA LEU A 345 11.08 34.33 2.15
C LEU A 345 11.65 35.73 1.82
N PRO A 346 12.37 35.91 0.69
CA PRO A 346 12.92 37.21 0.32
C PRO A 346 11.85 38.15 -0.25
N GLY A 347 11.82 39.39 0.25
CA GLY A 347 10.96 40.47 -0.24
C GLY A 347 11.51 41.18 -1.48
N VAL A 348 10.61 41.78 -2.26
CA VAL A 348 10.88 42.40 -3.57
C VAL A 348 11.28 43.88 -3.47
N LEU A 349 12.03 44.38 -4.46
CA LEU A 349 12.61 45.73 -4.58
C LEU A 349 11.62 46.83 -5.09
N ARG A 350 12.01 48.11 -4.85
CA ARG A 350 11.44 49.41 -5.33
C ARG A 350 10.20 49.90 -4.56
N ARG A 351 9.98 51.20 -4.19
CA ARG A 351 10.62 52.54 -4.35
C ARG A 351 10.09 53.44 -3.16
N GLY A 352 10.58 54.64 -2.82
CA GLY A 352 11.73 55.46 -3.26
C GLY A 352 11.45 56.99 -3.16
N GLN A 353 12.38 57.79 -2.59
CA GLN A 353 12.32 59.27 -2.30
C GLN A 353 11.36 59.66 -1.15
N VAL A 354 11.59 60.69 -0.31
CA VAL A 354 12.32 61.97 -0.44
C VAL A 354 13.06 62.35 0.88
N GLU A 355 14.20 63.05 0.79
CA GLU A 355 14.77 63.88 1.89
C GLU A 355 14.92 65.35 1.44
N PRO A 356 14.92 66.34 2.36
CA PRO A 356 15.31 67.73 2.07
C PRO A 356 16.62 68.18 2.75
N SER A 357 17.50 68.75 1.92
CA SER A 357 18.55 69.78 2.18
C SER A 357 19.35 69.81 3.49
N ALA A 358 20.68 69.71 3.33
CA ALA A 358 21.59 70.84 3.52
C ALA A 358 22.72 70.76 2.47
#